data_AF-A0A183CYE0-F1
#
_entry.id   AF-A0A183CYE0-F1
#
_cell.length_a   1.000
_cell.length_b   1.000
_cell.length_c   1.000
_cell.angle_alpha   90.00
_cell.angle_beta   90.00
_cell.angle_gamma   90.00
#
_symmetry.space_group_name_H-M   'P 1'
#
loop_
_entity.id
_entity.type
_entity.pdbx_description
1 polymer ?
#
loop_
_entity_poly.entity_id
_entity_poly.type
_entity_poly.pdbx_seq_one_letter_code
_entity_poly.pdbx_strand_id
1 'polypeptide(L)'
;MSVSGSSSSSDLTRRLKAISDVEQKIGELMKHAQTCITELSKEKQISKSKMEETSSAFKKCLNAIERDLNEQMQYLSHVCVGTAHQGSTYGSQQSIALAEQTLESLKDRLLSIQQTYVPIMNDFPISQR
;
A
#
# COMPACT_ATOMS: atom_id res chain seq x y z
N MET A 1 -6.56 -12.37 18.72
CA MET A 1 -7.08 -12.35 17.34
C MET A 1 -6.55 -11.08 16.70
N SER A 2 -5.37 -11.05 16.10
CA SER A 2 -4.95 -11.56 14.77
C SER A 2 -4.49 -10.33 13.98
N VAL A 3 -3.18 -10.20 13.90
CA VAL A 3 -2.38 -9.23 13.15
C VAL A 3 -2.88 -9.04 11.71
N SER A 4 -3.37 -7.85 11.37
CA SER A 4 -3.76 -7.42 10.02
C SER A 4 -2.76 -6.42 9.42
N GLY A 5 -1.47 -6.55 9.77
CA GLY A 5 -0.37 -5.77 9.19
C GLY A 5 0.24 -6.38 7.92
N SER A 6 -0.15 -7.61 7.54
CA SER A 6 0.46 -8.35 6.43
C SER A 6 -0.24 -8.16 5.08
N SER A 7 -1.52 -7.76 5.03
CA SER A 7 -2.24 -7.64 3.76
C SER A 7 -1.85 -6.39 2.97
N SER A 8 -1.59 -5.26 3.64
CA SER A 8 -1.28 -3.98 2.98
C SER A 8 0.03 -4.01 2.20
N SER A 9 1.05 -4.71 2.71
CA SER A 9 2.33 -4.89 2.00
C SER A 9 2.19 -5.79 0.78
N SER A 10 1.41 -6.87 0.88
CA SER A 10 1.17 -7.77 -0.26
C SER A 10 0.39 -7.09 -1.39
N ASP A 11 -0.56 -6.21 -1.05
CA ASP A 11 -1.33 -5.44 -2.02
C ASP A 11 -0.46 -4.39 -2.72
N LEU A 12 0.43 -3.72 -1.99
CA LEU A 12 1.40 -2.78 -2.56
C LEU A 12 2.37 -3.48 -3.53
N THR A 13 2.94 -4.62 -3.13
CA THR A 13 3.84 -5.41 -3.99
C THR A 13 3.13 -5.88 -5.26
N ARG A 14 1.86 -6.32 -5.16
CA ARG A 14 1.06 -6.72 -6.32
C ARG A 14 0.80 -5.54 -7.28
N ARG A 15 0.58 -4.34 -6.75
CA ARG A 15 0.38 -3.12 -7.55
C ARG A 15 1.65 -2.66 -8.23
N LEU A 16 2.78 -2.65 -7.53
CA LEU A 16 4.08 -2.33 -8.12
C LEU A 16 4.44 -3.30 -9.24
N LYS A 17 4.12 -4.59 -9.07
CA LYS A 17 4.25 -5.59 -10.13
C LYS A 17 3.37 -5.26 -11.35
N ALA A 18 2.12 -4.89 -11.14
CA ALA A 18 1.23 -4.48 -12.24
C ALA A 18 1.77 -3.27 -13.01
N ILE A 19 2.37 -2.29 -12.33
CA ILE A 19 3.02 -1.13 -12.97
C ILE A 19 4.24 -1.57 -13.80
N SER A 20 5.07 -2.46 -13.25
CA SER A 20 6.22 -3.02 -13.98
C SER A 20 5.77 -3.81 -15.22
N ASP A 21 4.68 -4.57 -15.12
CA ASP A 21 4.11 -5.30 -16.25
C ASP A 21 3.57 -4.33 -17.32
N VAL A 22 3.04 -3.15 -16.93
CA VAL A 22 2.64 -2.08 -17.86
C VAL A 22 3.85 -1.47 -18.56
N GLU A 23 4.95 -1.18 -17.85
CA GLU A 23 6.19 -0.70 -18.47
C GLU A 23 6.73 -1.70 -19.51
N GLN A 24 6.67 -3.00 -19.22
CA GLN A 24 7.06 -4.02 -20.19
C GLN A 24 6.18 -3.97 -21.45
N LYS A 25 4.85 -3.85 -21.30
CA LYS A 25 3.92 -3.71 -22.43
C LYS A 25 4.20 -2.45 -23.26
N ILE A 26 4.61 -1.35 -22.64
CA ILE A 26 5.02 -0.12 -23.34
C ILE A 26 6.27 -0.38 -24.19
N GLY A 27 7.26 -1.10 -23.65
CA GLY A 27 8.43 -1.54 -24.42
C GLY A 27 8.07 -2.40 -25.64
N GLU A 28 7.14 -3.33 -25.47
CA GLU A 28 6.62 -4.15 -26.57
C GLU A 28 5.88 -3.30 -27.62
N LEU A 29 5.05 -2.35 -27.19
CA LEU A 29 4.36 -1.41 -28.08
C LEU A 29 5.36 -0.61 -28.94
N MET A 30 6.43 -0.10 -28.33
CA MET A 30 7.49 0.61 -29.05
C MET A 30 8.17 -0.29 -30.08
N LYS A 31 8.43 -1.55 -29.74
CA LYS A 31 9.01 -2.54 -30.68
C LYS A 31 8.09 -2.84 -31.86
N HIS A 32 6.78 -2.95 -31.62
CA HIS A 32 5.79 -3.11 -32.69
C HIS A 32 5.75 -1.87 -33.61
N ALA A 33 5.76 -0.66 -33.03
CA ALA A 33 5.82 0.58 -33.79
C ALA A 33 7.11 0.67 -34.64
N GLN A 34 8.26 0.35 -34.07
CA GLN A 34 9.54 0.30 -34.78
C GLN A 34 9.50 -0.70 -35.95
N THR A 35 8.94 -1.88 -35.73
CA THR A 35 8.77 -2.90 -36.78
C THR A 35 7.87 -2.39 -37.90
N CYS A 36 6.75 -1.74 -37.56
CA CYS A 36 5.84 -1.16 -38.53
C CYS A 36 6.53 -0.08 -39.38
N ILE A 37 7.24 0.86 -38.76
CA ILE A 37 8.01 1.91 -39.45
C ILE A 37 9.10 1.28 -40.34
N THR A 38 9.80 0.28 -39.83
CA THR A 38 10.87 -0.41 -40.58
C THR A 38 10.30 -1.13 -41.80
N GLU A 39 9.18 -1.82 -41.67
CA GLU A 39 8.52 -2.48 -42.80
C GLU A 39 8.02 -1.43 -43.81
N LEU A 40 7.43 -0.31 -43.36
CA LEU A 40 7.01 0.81 -44.22
C LEU A 40 8.18 1.46 -44.96
N SER A 41 9.38 1.47 -44.36
CA SER A 41 10.60 1.99 -44.97
C SER A 41 11.21 1.06 -46.03
N LYS A 42 10.82 -0.23 -46.04
CA LYS A 42 11.26 -1.16 -47.08
C LYS A 42 10.39 -0.96 -48.31
N GLU A 43 11.01 -0.63 -49.44
CA GLU A 43 10.44 -0.42 -50.78
C GLU A 43 9.69 -1.64 -51.39
N LYS A 44 9.30 -2.63 -50.57
CA LYS A 44 8.54 -3.81 -50.98
C LYS A 44 7.10 -3.60 -50.59
N GLN A 45 6.17 -3.79 -51.52
CA GLN A 45 4.73 -3.69 -51.24
C GLN A 45 4.35 -4.56 -50.04
N ILE A 46 4.14 -3.92 -48.89
CA ILE A 46 3.55 -4.57 -47.72
C ILE A 46 2.14 -4.96 -48.13
N SER A 47 1.79 -6.24 -47.98
CA SER A 47 0.43 -6.67 -48.26
C SER A 47 -0.53 -5.90 -47.34
N LYS A 48 -1.61 -5.38 -47.91
CA LYS A 48 -2.65 -4.64 -47.18
C LYS A 48 -3.09 -5.35 -45.89
N SER A 49 -3.15 -6.69 -45.91
CA SER A 49 -3.53 -7.48 -44.73
C SER A 49 -2.53 -7.40 -43.58
N LYS A 50 -1.22 -7.37 -43.86
CA LYS A 50 -0.18 -7.29 -42.80
C LYS A 50 -0.21 -5.92 -42.11
N MET A 51 -0.56 -4.87 -42.86
CA MET A 51 -0.74 -3.53 -42.33
C MET A 51 -2.01 -3.42 -41.47
N GLU A 52 -3.11 -4.02 -41.91
CA GLU A 52 -4.36 -4.11 -41.12
C GLU A 52 -4.18 -4.91 -39.83
N GLU A 53 -3.45 -6.04 -39.88
CA GLU A 53 -3.10 -6.83 -38.69
C GLU A 53 -2.30 -6.02 -37.68
N THR A 54 -1.24 -5.33 -38.13
CA THR A 54 -0.37 -4.53 -37.27
C THR A 54 -1.14 -3.36 -36.65
N SER A 55 -1.98 -2.68 -37.43
CA SER A 55 -2.85 -1.60 -36.94
C SER A 55 -3.87 -2.10 -35.91
N SER A 56 -4.47 -3.27 -36.15
CA SER A 56 -5.40 -3.90 -35.23
C SER A 56 -4.73 -4.30 -33.91
N ALA A 57 -3.53 -4.87 -33.97
CA ALA A 57 -2.73 -5.21 -32.78
C ALA A 57 -2.37 -3.97 -31.96
N PHE A 58 -1.95 -2.88 -32.64
CA PHE A 58 -1.66 -1.60 -32.00
C PHE A 58 -2.89 -1.05 -31.26
N LYS A 59 -4.05 -0.98 -31.94
CA LYS A 59 -5.30 -0.48 -31.33
C LYS A 59 -5.72 -1.32 -30.13
N LYS A 60 -5.61 -2.65 -30.21
CA LYS A 60 -5.91 -3.54 -29.07
C LYS A 60 -4.99 -3.28 -27.89
N CYS A 61 -3.69 -3.12 -28.14
CA CYS A 61 -2.72 -2.82 -27.09
C CYS A 61 -3.01 -1.46 -26.44
N LEU A 62 -3.29 -0.43 -27.24
CA LEU A 62 -3.62 0.91 -26.77
C LEU A 62 -4.89 0.90 -25.90
N ASN A 63 -5.97 0.25 -26.36
CA ASN A 63 -7.20 0.11 -25.58
C ASN A 63 -6.97 -0.63 -24.25
N ALA A 64 -6.09 -1.63 -24.24
CA ALA A 64 -5.74 -2.33 -23.01
C ALA A 64 -4.98 -1.43 -22.03
N ILE A 65 -4.02 -0.64 -22.53
CA ILE A 65 -3.28 0.35 -21.73
C ILE A 65 -4.25 1.39 -21.15
N GLU A 66 -5.14 1.96 -21.97
CA GLU A 66 -6.12 2.95 -21.51
C GLU A 66 -7.04 2.39 -20.43
N ARG A 67 -7.53 1.17 -20.61
CA ARG A 67 -8.38 0.51 -19.61
C ARG A 67 -7.62 0.29 -18.30
N ASP A 68 -6.44 -0.32 -18.37
CA ASP A 68 -5.65 -0.66 -17.18
C ASP A 68 -5.23 0.62 -16.43
N LEU A 69 -4.89 1.70 -17.15
CA LEU A 69 -4.53 3.00 -16.56
C LEU A 69 -5.74 3.68 -15.90
N ASN A 70 -6.92 3.61 -16.55
CA ASN A 70 -8.16 4.15 -15.99
C ASN A 70 -8.58 3.41 -14.71
N GLU A 71 -8.43 2.08 -14.65
CA GLU A 71 -8.65 1.31 -13.43
C GLU A 71 -7.71 1.75 -12.29
N GLN A 72 -6.43 2.01 -12.57
CA GLN A 72 -5.50 2.53 -11.56
C GLN A 72 -5.85 3.95 -11.12
N MET A 73 -6.26 4.83 -12.05
CA MET A 73 -6.73 6.18 -11.70
C MET A 73 -7.99 6.16 -10.85
N GLN A 74 -8.94 5.27 -11.13
CA GLN A 74 -10.15 5.09 -10.33
C GLN A 74 -9.81 4.57 -8.93
N TYR A 75 -8.89 3.61 -8.81
CA TYR A 75 -8.42 3.17 -7.51
C TYR A 75 -7.70 4.28 -6.74
N LEU A 76 -6.81 5.02 -7.40
CA LEU A 76 -6.10 6.14 -6.78
C LEU A 76 -7.10 7.19 -6.30
N SER A 77 -8.12 7.51 -7.10
CA SER A 77 -9.24 8.37 -6.68
C SER A 77 -9.95 7.78 -5.46
N HIS A 78 -10.30 6.50 -5.46
CA HIS A 78 -10.98 5.87 -4.33
C HIS A 78 -10.16 5.87 -3.03
N VAL A 79 -8.85 5.61 -3.13
CA VAL A 79 -7.96 5.51 -1.97
C VAL A 79 -7.41 6.85 -1.50
N CYS A 80 -7.25 7.82 -2.41
CA CYS A 80 -6.81 9.18 -2.07
C CYS A 80 -7.96 10.11 -1.70
N VAL A 81 -9.19 9.84 -2.14
CA VAL A 81 -10.40 10.65 -1.80
C VAL A 81 -11.21 10.03 -0.65
N GLY A 82 -11.00 8.74 -0.34
CA GLY A 82 -11.75 8.03 0.69
C GLY A 82 -11.40 8.34 2.15
N THR A 83 -10.51 9.29 2.48
CA THR A 83 -10.02 9.48 3.85
C THR A 83 -11.00 10.18 4.81
N ALA A 84 -12.27 9.81 4.83
CA ALA A 84 -13.09 10.02 6.03
C ALA A 84 -12.67 9.08 7.19
N HIS A 85 -11.91 8.01 6.90
CA HIS A 85 -11.51 6.97 7.87
C HIS A 85 -10.01 6.93 8.26
N GLN A 86 -9.14 7.76 7.67
CA GLN A 86 -7.74 7.85 8.14
C GLN A 86 -7.62 8.63 9.45
N GLY A 87 -8.46 9.64 9.69
CA GLY A 87 -8.48 10.36 10.97
C GLY A 87 -8.91 9.50 12.16
N SER A 88 -9.88 8.61 11.96
CA SER A 88 -10.41 7.75 13.03
C SER A 88 -9.52 6.53 13.31
N THR A 89 -8.86 5.93 12.30
CA THR A 89 -7.92 4.83 12.55
C THR A 89 -6.59 5.34 13.13
N TYR A 90 -6.02 6.42 12.57
CA TYR A 90 -4.82 7.03 13.14
C TYR A 90 -5.10 7.61 14.54
N GLY A 91 -6.23 8.31 14.72
CA GLY A 91 -6.65 8.83 16.01
C GLY A 91 -6.90 7.74 17.05
N SER A 92 -7.51 6.61 16.68
CA SER A 92 -7.70 5.48 17.59
C SER A 92 -6.39 4.79 17.95
N GLN A 93 -5.48 4.60 17.00
CA GLN A 93 -4.14 4.05 17.27
C GLN A 93 -3.32 4.97 18.17
N GLN A 94 -3.34 6.29 17.93
CA GLN A 94 -2.67 7.26 18.78
C GLN A 94 -3.28 7.30 20.18
N SER A 95 -4.61 7.24 20.28
CA SER A 95 -5.32 7.18 21.56
C SER A 95 -4.95 5.92 22.36
N ILE A 96 -4.86 4.76 21.70
CA ILE A 96 -4.42 3.51 22.32
C ILE A 96 -2.97 3.61 22.79
N ALA A 97 -2.05 4.11 21.94
CA ALA A 97 -0.64 4.27 22.31
C ALA A 97 -0.45 5.22 23.52
N LEU A 98 -1.21 6.32 23.57
CA LEU A 98 -1.20 7.23 24.71
C LEU A 98 -1.79 6.58 25.98
N ALA A 99 -2.86 5.79 25.85
CA ALA A 99 -3.44 5.06 26.96
C ALA A 99 -2.46 4.01 27.53
N GLU A 100 -1.76 3.27 26.67
CA GLU A 100 -0.72 2.32 27.07
C GLU A 100 0.44 3.00 27.79
N GLN A 101 0.94 4.12 27.26
CA GLN A 101 1.99 4.90 27.90
C GLN A 101 1.56 5.44 29.28
N THR A 102 0.32 5.90 29.38
CA THR A 102 -0.25 6.39 30.64
C THR A 102 -0.36 5.26 31.65
N LEU A 103 -0.81 4.08 31.22
CA LEU A 103 -0.92 2.89 32.06
C LEU A 103 0.45 2.45 32.58
N GLU A 104 1.49 2.48 31.76
CA GLU A 104 2.86 2.15 32.18
C GLU A 104 3.39 3.18 33.20
N SER A 105 3.19 4.47 32.94
CA SER A 105 3.57 5.52 33.89
C SER A 105 2.85 5.39 35.24
N LEU A 106 1.57 5.00 35.24
CA LEU A 106 0.82 4.74 36.46
C LEU A 106 1.34 3.52 37.22
N LYS A 107 1.72 2.44 36.53
CA LYS A 107 2.36 1.27 37.16
C LYS A 107 3.68 1.66 37.81
N ASP A 108 4.55 2.39 37.12
CA ASP A 108 5.83 2.84 37.67
C ASP A 108 5.62 3.69 38.92
N ARG A 109 4.64 4.59 38.87
CA ARG A 109 4.33 5.44 40.01
C ARG A 109 3.73 4.66 41.17
N LEU A 110 2.88 3.66 40.91
CA LEU A 110 2.34 2.77 41.94
C LEU A 110 3.44 1.93 42.57
N LEU A 111 4.37 1.38 41.78
CA LEU A 111 5.55 0.67 42.28
C LEU A 111 6.43 1.57 43.15
N SER A 112 6.64 2.83 42.74
CA SER A 112 7.41 3.79 43.54
C SER A 112 6.74 4.09 44.88
N ILE A 113 5.42 4.25 44.91
CA ILE A 113 4.65 4.47 46.14
C ILE A 113 4.70 3.21 47.00
N GLN A 114 4.53 2.02 46.39
CA GLN A 114 4.63 0.76 47.10
C GLN A 114 6.00 0.61 47.76
N GLN A 115 7.08 0.85 47.03
CA GLN A 115 8.45 0.79 47.57
C GLN A 115 8.72 1.85 48.63
N THR A 116 8.08 3.03 48.55
CA THR A 116 8.29 4.11 49.51
C THR A 116 7.51 3.88 50.81
N TYR A 117 6.28 3.36 50.72
CA TYR A 117 5.34 3.34 51.85
C TYR A 117 5.02 1.93 52.39
N VAL A 118 5.21 0.86 51.62
CA VAL A 118 5.04 -0.51 52.13
C VAL A 118 6.13 -0.91 53.13
N PRO A 119 7.41 -0.47 53.02
CA PRO A 119 8.37 -0.71 54.11
C PRO A 119 7.95 -0.05 55.43
N ILE A 120 7.25 1.09 55.37
CA ILE A 120 6.86 1.88 56.54
C ILE A 120 5.69 1.20 57.31
N MET A 121 4.86 0.39 56.64
CA MET A 121 3.76 -0.34 57.31
C MET A 121 4.22 -1.56 58.10
N ASN A 122 5.45 -2.04 57.91
CA ASN A 122 5.96 -3.22 58.62
C ASN A 122 6.66 -2.90 59.95
N ASP A 123 6.82 -1.61 60.28
CA ASP A 123 7.47 -1.11 61.51
C ASP A 123 6.47 -0.61 62.58
N PHE A 124 5.22 -1.10 62.58
CA PHE A 124 4.35 -0.97 63.75
C PHE A 124 4.50 -2.21 64.64
N PRO A 125 5.15 -2.11 65.82
CA PRO A 125 5.17 -3.22 66.76
C PRO A 125 3.73 -3.47 67.21
N ILE A 126 3.26 -4.69 66.95
CA ILE A 126 2.05 -5.24 67.55
C ILE A 126 2.32 -5.30 69.06
N SER A 127 1.93 -4.25 69.77
CA SER A 127 2.00 -4.21 71.22
C SER A 127 0.93 -5.17 71.75
N GLN A 128 1.36 -6.36 72.19
CA GLN A 128 0.53 -7.21 73.03
C GLN A 128 0.26 -6.49 74.36
N ARG A 129 -0.99 -6.12 74.59
CA ARG A 129 -1.62 -6.19 75.91
C ARG A 129 -3.13 -6.10 75.80
#